data_AF-A0A939WPJ4-F1
#
_entry.id   AF-A0A939WPJ4-F1
#
_cell.length_a   1.000
_cell.length_b   1.000
_cell.length_c   1.000
_cell.angle_alpha   90.00
_cell.angle_beta   90.00
_cell.angle_gamma   90.00
#
_symmetry.space_group_name_H-M   'P 1'
#
loop_
_entity.id
_entity.type
_entity.pdbx_description
1 polymer ?
#
loop_
_entity_poly.entity_id
_entity_poly.type
_entity_poly.pdbx_seq_one_letter_code
_entity_poly.pdbx_strand_id
1 'polypeptide(L)'
;MNTVSYETVVADLEAHPAKRIFWRAGWAYRGAREREISRAPHEPKTVMKNDGSDGCRMVPTLIRDWKDELKACFRWACVVELDANTDAEMHLNGLSCNDME
;
A
#
# COMPACT_ATOMS: atom_id res chain seq x y z
N MET A 1 -13.64 11.77 3.66
CA MET A 1 -12.43 11.00 3.32
C MET A 1 -12.87 9.57 3.12
N ASN A 2 -12.60 8.98 1.94
CA ASN A 2 -12.96 7.58 1.65
C ASN A 2 -11.84 6.67 2.13
N THR A 3 -11.84 6.37 3.43
CA THR A 3 -10.88 5.42 3.99
C THR A 3 -11.25 4.00 3.60
N VAL A 4 -10.23 3.17 3.34
CA VAL A 4 -10.42 1.78 2.91
C VAL A 4 -9.64 0.82 3.80
N SER A 5 -10.15 -0.40 3.97
CA SER A 5 -9.43 -1.48 4.64
C SER A 5 -8.66 -2.35 3.66
N TYR A 6 -7.69 -3.10 4.18
CA TYR A 6 -6.92 -4.07 3.40
C TYR A 6 -7.83 -5.11 2.74
N GLU A 7 -8.80 -5.62 3.50
CA GLU A 7 -9.73 -6.66 3.05
C GLU A 7 -10.61 -6.17 1.89
N THR A 8 -11.11 -4.94 1.95
CA THR A 8 -11.92 -4.36 0.87
C THR A 8 -11.11 -4.17 -0.41
N VAL A 9 -9.87 -3.69 -0.30
CA VAL A 9 -8.97 -3.53 -1.45
C VAL A 9 -8.64 -4.89 -2.08
N VAL A 10 -8.31 -5.89 -1.27
CA VAL A 10 -7.99 -7.24 -1.77
C VAL A 10 -9.18 -7.85 -2.49
N ALA A 11 -10.38 -7.77 -1.92
CA ALA A 11 -11.59 -8.31 -2.54
C ALA A 11 -11.88 -7.66 -3.91
N ASP A 12 -11.71 -6.33 -4.04
CA ASP A 12 -11.90 -5.65 -5.31
C ASP A 12 -10.85 -6.03 -6.37
N LEU A 13 -9.58 -6.16 -5.97
CA LEU A 13 -8.51 -6.57 -6.87
C LEU A 13 -8.64 -8.03 -7.33
N GLU A 14 -9.18 -8.91 -6.47
CA GLU A 14 -9.48 -10.31 -6.82
C GLU A 14 -10.67 -10.38 -7.77
N ALA A 15 -11.71 -9.56 -7.57
CA ALA A 15 -12.83 -9.44 -8.49
C ALA A 15 -12.42 -8.85 -9.86
N HIS A 16 -11.33 -8.07 -9.90
CA HIS A 16 -10.81 -7.44 -11.11
C HIS A 16 -9.34 -7.80 -11.38
N PRO A 17 -9.05 -8.99 -11.94
CA PRO A 17 -7.68 -9.49 -12.16
C PRO A 17 -6.80 -8.66 -13.12
N ALA A 18 -7.39 -7.74 -13.89
CA ALA A 18 -6.66 -6.82 -14.75
C ALA A 18 -6.38 -5.45 -14.10
N LYS A 19 -7.07 -5.11 -12.99
CA LYS A 19 -6.95 -3.81 -12.32
C LYS A 19 -5.54 -3.57 -11.76
N ARG A 20 -4.93 -2.43 -12.06
CA ARG A 20 -3.61 -2.06 -11.54
C ARG A 20 -3.78 -1.36 -10.20
N ILE A 21 -2.82 -1.54 -9.30
CA ILE A 21 -2.84 -0.90 -7.99
C ILE A 21 -1.58 -0.05 -7.80
N PHE A 22 -1.81 1.19 -7.39
CA PHE A 22 -0.79 2.18 -7.12
C PHE A 22 -0.80 2.59 -5.66
N TRP A 23 0.38 2.73 -5.07
CA TRP A 23 0.58 3.15 -3.70
C TRP A 23 1.31 4.50 -3.63
N ARG A 24 0.80 5.38 -2.77
CA ARG A 24 1.39 6.67 -2.39
C ARG A 24 1.53 6.74 -0.86
N ALA A 25 2.53 7.48 -0.39
CA ALA A 25 2.85 7.61 1.03
C ALA A 25 2.86 9.10 1.44
N GLY A 26 1.77 9.58 2.05
CA GLY A 26 1.67 10.79 2.89
C GLY A 26 2.18 12.12 2.32
N TRP A 27 2.40 13.10 3.21
CA TRP A 27 2.95 14.44 2.95
C TRP A 27 4.40 14.44 2.44
N ALA A 28 5.09 13.30 2.44
CA ALA A 28 6.38 13.17 1.76
C ALA A 28 6.26 13.42 0.23
N TYR A 29 5.04 13.53 -0.28
CA TYR A 29 4.69 13.71 -1.68
C TYR A 29 4.58 15.16 -2.15
N ARG A 30 5.63 15.98 -1.95
CA ARG A 30 6.03 16.93 -3.02
C ARG A 30 7.09 16.32 -3.96
N GLY A 31 7.32 15.01 -3.88
CA GLY A 31 8.23 14.30 -4.78
C GLY A 31 8.30 12.77 -4.66
N ALA A 32 7.61 12.13 -3.70
CA ALA A 32 7.69 10.69 -3.46
C ALA A 32 6.92 9.82 -4.47
N ARG A 33 7.27 9.90 -5.76
CA ARG A 33 6.75 9.10 -6.90
C ARG A 33 5.86 7.90 -6.55
N GLU A 34 4.61 7.98 -7.01
CA GLU A 34 3.65 6.88 -7.06
C GLU A 34 4.32 5.65 -7.65
N ARG A 35 4.03 4.49 -7.06
CA ARG A 35 4.56 3.22 -7.53
C ARG A 35 3.44 2.20 -7.69
N GLU A 36 3.55 1.41 -8.74
CA GLU A 36 2.69 0.25 -8.93
C GLU A 36 3.11 -0.88 -7.98
N ILE A 37 2.13 -1.54 -7.36
CA ILE A 37 2.32 -2.84 -6.72
C ILE A 37 2.03 -3.90 -7.78
N SER A 38 3.09 -4.40 -8.41
CA SER A 38 2.96 -5.36 -9.51
C SER A 38 2.38 -6.68 -9.01
N ARG A 39 1.36 -7.18 -9.73
CA ARG A 39 0.77 -8.51 -9.50
C ARG A 39 1.45 -9.62 -10.31
N ALA A 40 2.44 -9.28 -11.14
CA ALA A 40 3.21 -10.26 -11.87
C ALA A 40 4.05 -11.12 -10.89
N PRO A 41 4.22 -12.42 -11.15
CA PRO A 41 5.12 -13.26 -10.36
C PRO A 41 6.52 -12.66 -10.31
N HIS A 42 7.12 -12.63 -9.12
CA HIS A 42 8.49 -12.18 -8.91
C HIS A 42 9.18 -13.11 -7.92
N GLU A 43 10.52 -13.11 -7.92
CA GLU A 43 11.27 -13.82 -6.89
C GLU A 43 10.98 -13.20 -5.51
N PRO A 44 10.81 -14.02 -4.45
CA PRO A 44 10.64 -13.48 -3.11
C PRO A 44 11.82 -12.59 -2.73
N LYS A 45 11.52 -11.43 -2.17
CA LYS A 45 12.53 -10.44 -1.76
C LYS A 45 12.36 -10.09 -0.29
N THR A 46 13.47 -9.91 0.40
CA THR A 46 13.47 -9.34 1.75
C THR A 46 13.69 -7.85 1.65
N VAL A 47 12.76 -7.06 2.21
CA VAL A 47 12.86 -5.60 2.25
C VAL A 47 12.76 -5.13 3.69
N MET A 48 13.47 -4.04 4.02
CA MET A 48 13.28 -3.39 5.31
C MET A 48 11.97 -2.59 5.26
N LYS A 49 11.02 -2.93 6.12
CA LYS A 49 9.74 -2.23 6.26
C LYS A 49 9.46 -1.95 7.73
N ASN A 50 8.69 -0.90 8.00
CA ASN A 50 8.17 -0.67 9.34
C ASN A 50 7.25 -1.85 9.72
N ASP A 51 7.43 -2.41 10.92
CA ASP A 51 6.58 -3.49 11.42
C ASP A 51 5.18 -3.04 11.86
N GLY A 52 4.92 -1.72 11.85
CA GLY A 52 3.67 -1.12 12.27
C GLY A 52 3.58 -0.90 13.79
N SER A 53 4.70 -1.05 14.51
CA SER A 53 4.78 -0.70 15.93
C SER A 53 5.10 0.78 16.14
N ASP A 54 4.63 1.30 17.28
CA ASP A 54 4.98 2.65 17.75
C ASP A 54 6.51 2.77 17.87
N GLY A 55 7.13 3.58 17.02
CA GLY A 55 8.58 3.80 17.02
C GLY A 55 9.31 3.59 15.69
N CYS A 56 8.62 3.45 14.56
CA CYS A 56 9.24 3.33 13.22
C CYS A 56 10.30 2.22 13.13
N ARG A 57 10.06 1.08 13.81
CA ARG A 57 11.01 -0.02 13.82
C ARG A 57 11.05 -0.69 12.45
N MET A 58 12.19 -0.60 11.79
CA MET A 58 12.42 -1.28 10.53
C MET A 58 12.79 -2.75 10.78
N VAL A 59 12.00 -3.67 10.24
CA VAL A 59 12.26 -5.11 10.31
C VAL A 59 12.42 -5.71 8.91
N PRO A 60 13.23 -6.78 8.77
CA PRO A 60 13.24 -7.57 7.56
C PRO A 60 11.84 -8.16 7.32
N THR A 61 11.23 -7.79 6.20
CA THR A 61 9.93 -8.28 5.77
C THR A 61 10.11 -9.06 4.48
N LEU A 62 9.75 -10.34 4.51
CA LEU A 62 9.73 -11.19 3.33
C LEU A 62 8.47 -10.89 2.50
N ILE A 63 8.67 -10.51 1.24
CA ILE A 63 7.62 -10.23 0.27
C ILE A 63 7.63 -11.35 -0.75
N ARG A 64 6.64 -12.23 -0.71
CA ARG A 64 6.48 -13.33 -1.67
C ARG A 64 5.64 -12.93 -2.87
N ASP A 65 4.67 -12.07 -2.68
CA ASP A 65 3.73 -11.64 -3.70
C ASP A 65 3.22 -10.21 -3.44
N TRP A 66 2.29 -9.78 -4.29
CA TRP A 66 1.67 -8.47 -4.21
C TRP A 66 0.82 -8.26 -2.95
N LYS A 67 0.26 -9.32 -2.34
CA LYS A 67 -0.55 -9.22 -1.12
C LYS A 67 0.34 -8.95 0.08
N ASP A 68 1.49 -9.62 0.17
CA ASP A 68 2.51 -9.33 1.18
C ASP A 68 2.97 -7.86 1.08
N GLU A 69 3.20 -7.38 -0.14
CA GLU A 69 3.61 -6.01 -0.41
C GLU A 69 2.52 -4.98 -0.03
N LEU A 70 1.27 -5.24 -0.42
CA LEU A 70 0.13 -4.40 -0.07
C LEU A 70 -0.10 -4.36 1.44
N LYS A 71 -0.04 -5.50 2.12
CA LYS A 71 -0.22 -5.60 3.57
C LYS A 71 0.85 -4.82 4.32
N ALA A 72 2.10 -4.85 3.84
CA ALA A 72 3.18 -4.04 4.41
C ALA A 72 2.92 -2.53 4.26
N CYS A 73 2.34 -2.09 3.13
CA CYS A 73 1.91 -0.71 2.93
C CYS A 73 0.80 -0.30 3.92
N PHE A 74 -0.23 -1.15 4.09
CA PHE A 74 -1.31 -0.90 5.05
C PHE A 74 -0.82 -0.83 6.51
N ARG A 75 0.14 -1.66 6.91
CA ARG A 75 0.71 -1.63 8.26
C ARG A 75 1.54 -0.38 8.55
N TRP A 76 2.12 0.23 7.53
CA TRP A 76 2.90 1.45 7.68
C TRP A 76 2.01 2.69 7.85
N ALA A 77 0.83 2.70 7.24
CA ALA A 77 -0.08 3.84 7.28
C ALA A 77 -0.99 3.81 8.52
N CYS A 78 -1.22 4.97 9.14
CA CYS A 78 -2.25 5.13 10.17
C CYS A 78 -3.65 5.16 9.55
N VAL A 79 -3.79 5.77 8.38
CA VAL A 79 -5.02 5.82 7.59
C VAL A 79 -4.68 5.55 6.12
N VAL A 80 -5.52 4.81 5.41
CA VAL A 80 -5.39 4.63 3.95
C VAL A 80 -6.62 5.22 3.28
N GLU A 81 -6.39 6.19 2.40
CA GLU A 81 -7.41 6.82 1.58
C GLU A 81 -7.40 6.25 0.17
N LEU A 82 -8.58 6.10 -0.41
CA LEU A 82 -8.76 5.79 -1.82
C LEU A 82 -8.85 7.10 -2.61
N ASP A 83 -7.82 7.39 -3.41
CA ASP A 83 -7.72 8.59 -4.23
C ASP A 83 -8.50 8.45 -5.54
N ALA A 84 -8.34 7.30 -6.21
CA ALA A 84 -9.07 6.96 -7.42
C ALA A 84 -9.36 5.47 -7.49
N ASN A 85 -10.55 5.12 -7.97
CA ASN A 85 -10.94 3.75 -8.28
C ASN A 85 -11.71 3.73 -9.59
N THR A 86 -11.10 3.10 -10.59
CA THR A 86 -11.68 2.89 -11.92
C THR A 86 -11.66 1.39 -12.23
N ASP A 87 -12.26 1.01 -13.35
CA ASP A 87 -12.21 -0.38 -13.82
C ASP A 87 -10.77 -0.85 -14.10
N ALA A 88 -9.88 0.09 -14.48
CA ALA A 88 -8.50 -0.20 -14.86
C ALA A 88 -7.49 0.01 -13.72
N GLU A 89 -7.68 1.00 -12.85
CA GLU A 89 -6.66 1.44 -11.89
C GLU A 89 -7.26 1.81 -10.54
N MET A 90 -6.54 1.47 -9.47
CA MET A 90 -6.81 1.83 -8.08
C MET A 90 -5.61 2.56 -7.48
N HIS A 91 -5.83 3.74 -6.92
CA HIS A 91 -4.79 4.58 -6.31
C HIS A 91 -5.06 4.73 -4.82
N LEU A 92 -4.12 4.24 -4.00
CA LEU A 92 -4.18 4.30 -2.55
C LEU A 92 -3.16 5.29 -2.01
N ASN A 93 -3.58 6.08 -1.03
CA ASN A 93 -2.72 6.98 -0.31
C ASN A 93 -2.65 6.59 1.17
N GLY A 94 -1.51 6.11 1.62
CA GLY A 94 -1.25 5.86 3.03
C GLY A 94 -0.81 7.13 3.73
N LEU A 95 -1.56 7.55 4.74
CA LEU A 95 -1.26 8.67 5.62
C LEU A 95 -0.70 8.13 6.93
N SER A 96 0.47 8.63 7.33
CA SER A 96 1.00 8.48 8.67
C SER A 96 0.27 9.38 9.66
N CYS A 97 0.44 9.12 10.95
CA CYS A 97 -0.18 9.93 12.00
C CYS A 97 0.31 11.39 11.97
N ASN A 98 1.54 11.62 11.50
CA ASN A 98 2.10 12.97 11.29
C ASN A 98 1.47 13.71 10.09
N ASP A 99 0.82 13.00 9.15
CA ASP A 99 0.16 13.61 8.00
C ASP A 99 -1.23 14.17 8.34
N MET A 100 -1.74 13.85 9.54
CA MET A 100 -3.08 14.22 10.01
C MET A 100 -3.08 15.42 10.98
N GLU A 101 -1.90 15.95 11.33
CA GLU A 101 -1.71 17.19 12.12
C GLU A 101 -1.64 18.43 11.21
#